data_AF-A0A8S0RZ85-F1
#
_entry.id   AF-A0A8S0RZ85-F1
#
_cell.length_a   1.000
_cell.length_b   1.000
_cell.length_c   1.000
_cell.angle_alpha   90.00
_cell.angle_beta   90.00
_cell.angle_gamma   90.00
#
_symmetry.space_group_name_H-M   'P 1'
#
loop_
_entity.id
_entity.type
_entity.pdbx_description
1 polymer ?
#
loop_
_entity_poly.entity_id
_entity_poly.type
_entity_poly.pdbx_seq_one_letter_code
_entity_poly.pdbx_strand_id
1 'polypeptide(L)'
;MENKKHLWEKVSRNLSSHISEIPEKCIQILQLSYNHLPMHLKPCFLYFGAFKEDMEILVRKLISLWVAEGFIKKEKQKNIEDVAREYLMKLIDRSLVLVAGRRSNGGVKTCRIHDLLREMCLRIAEENNFLKLIKL
;
A
#
# COMPACT_ATOMS: atom_id res chain seq x y z
N MET A 1 19.52 23.84 -30.79
CA MET A 1 18.85 23.41 -29.55
C MET A 1 17.55 22.64 -29.79
N GLU A 2 16.87 22.81 -30.94
CA GLU A 2 15.63 22.08 -31.31
C GLU A 2 15.74 20.55 -31.37
N ASN A 3 16.91 20.01 -31.73
CA ASN A 3 17.06 18.57 -31.94
C ASN A 3 16.90 17.74 -30.64
N LYS A 4 17.19 18.32 -29.47
CA LYS A 4 17.01 17.64 -28.17
C LYS A 4 15.54 17.52 -27.77
N LYS A 5 14.71 18.53 -28.06
CA LYS A 5 13.29 18.55 -27.70
C LYS A 5 12.52 17.49 -28.48
N HIS A 6 12.74 17.42 -29.79
CA HIS A 6 12.09 16.43 -30.66
C HIS A 6 12.47 14.98 -30.28
N LEU A 7 13.71 14.75 -29.83
CA LEU A 7 14.13 13.43 -29.33
C LEU A 7 13.39 13.03 -28.05
N TRP A 8 13.24 13.94 -27.07
CA TRP A 8 12.46 13.68 -25.86
C TRP A 8 10.96 13.49 -26.14
N GLU A 9 10.39 14.23 -27.09
CA GLU A 9 9.02 14.03 -27.54
C GLU A 9 8.81 12.66 -28.22
N LYS A 10 9.81 12.18 -28.97
CA LYS A 10 9.78 10.84 -29.56
C LYS A 10 9.89 9.75 -28.48
N VAL A 11 10.78 9.92 -27.50
CA VAL A 11 10.89 9.01 -26.35
C VAL A 11 9.58 8.99 -25.56
N SER A 12 9.02 10.17 -25.25
CA SER A 12 7.75 10.28 -24.52
C SER A 12 6.62 9.56 -25.23
N ARG A 13 6.44 9.78 -26.55
CA ARG A 13 5.38 9.11 -27.32
C ARG A 13 5.53 7.58 -27.34
N ASN A 14 6.76 7.10 -27.58
CA ASN A 14 7.05 5.66 -27.59
C ASN A 14 6.86 5.04 -26.20
N LEU A 15 7.22 5.78 -25.15
CA LEU A 15 7.08 5.33 -23.78
C LEU A 15 5.61 5.33 -23.37
N SER A 16 4.82 6.35 -23.72
CA SER A 16 3.39 6.43 -23.43
C SER A 16 2.60 5.25 -24.02
N SER A 17 2.93 4.79 -25.23
CA SER A 17 2.26 3.64 -25.84
C SER A 17 2.56 2.30 -25.15
N HIS A 18 3.70 2.18 -24.46
CA HIS A 18 4.06 0.98 -23.71
C HIS A 18 3.67 1.09 -22.23
N ILE A 19 3.75 2.30 -21.65
CA ILE A 19 3.42 2.59 -20.25
C ILE A 19 1.94 2.42 -19.98
N SER A 20 1.03 2.51 -20.95
CA SER A 20 -0.38 2.22 -20.67
C SER A 20 -0.65 0.74 -20.38
N GLU A 21 0.14 -0.18 -20.94
CA GLU A 21 -0.07 -1.62 -20.79
C GLU A 21 0.70 -2.25 -19.60
N ILE A 22 1.86 -1.70 -19.27
CA ILE A 22 2.75 -2.27 -18.24
C ILE A 22 2.11 -2.22 -16.84
N PRO A 23 1.57 -1.09 -16.35
CA PRO A 23 0.90 -1.00 -15.05
C PRO A 23 -0.27 -1.96 -14.94
N GLU A 24 -1.06 -2.14 -16.00
CA GLU A 24 -2.22 -3.05 -15.98
C GLU A 24 -1.78 -4.51 -15.80
N LYS A 25 -0.81 -4.96 -16.60
CA LYS A 25 -0.23 -6.31 -16.46
C LYS A 25 0.45 -6.50 -15.10
N CYS A 26 1.16 -5.47 -14.61
CA CYS A 26 1.76 -5.49 -13.28
C CYS A 26 0.71 -5.59 -12.17
N ILE A 27 -0.39 -4.82 -12.25
CA ILE A 27 -1.48 -4.86 -11.26
C ILE A 27 -2.11 -6.24 -11.23
N GLN A 28 -2.37 -6.87 -12.38
CA GLN A 28 -2.90 -8.24 -12.43
C GLN A 28 -1.98 -9.25 -11.73
N ILE A 29 -0.65 -9.12 -11.90
CA ILE A 29 0.32 -9.96 -11.19
C ILE A 29 0.30 -9.65 -9.68
N LEU A 30 0.30 -8.38 -9.29
CA LEU A 30 0.28 -7.95 -7.88
C LEU A 30 -1.02 -8.38 -7.17
N GLN A 31 -2.14 -8.47 -7.88
CA GLN A 31 -3.41 -8.97 -7.35
C GLN A 31 -3.27 -10.40 -6.82
N LEU A 32 -2.37 -11.21 -7.38
CA LEU A 32 -2.08 -12.54 -6.83
C LEU A 32 -1.54 -12.44 -5.40
N SER A 33 -0.68 -11.47 -5.10
CA SER A 33 -0.19 -11.24 -3.74
C SER A 33 -1.32 -10.86 -2.78
N TYR A 34 -2.29 -10.07 -3.24
CA TYR A 34 -3.50 -9.77 -2.46
C TYR A 34 -4.39 -10.99 -2.25
N ASN A 35 -4.61 -11.80 -3.28
CA ASN A 35 -5.47 -12.98 -3.21
C ASN A 35 -4.96 -14.00 -2.20
N HIS A 36 -3.64 -14.18 -2.13
CA HIS A 36 -2.97 -15.06 -1.16
C HIS A 36 -2.75 -14.42 0.22
N LEU A 37 -3.18 -13.17 0.41
CA LEU A 37 -3.07 -12.50 1.69
C LEU A 37 -4.12 -13.08 2.67
N PRO A 38 -3.74 -13.47 3.90
CA PRO A 38 -4.70 -13.89 4.92
C PRO A 38 -5.83 -12.89 5.10
N MET A 39 -7.07 -13.36 5.24
CA MET A 39 -8.28 -12.52 5.28
C MET A 39 -8.21 -11.40 6.33
N HIS A 40 -7.55 -11.64 7.47
CA HIS A 40 -7.41 -10.64 8.53
C HIS A 40 -6.45 -9.49 8.19
N LEU A 41 -5.55 -9.65 7.22
CA LEU A 41 -4.61 -8.61 6.78
C LEU A 41 -5.19 -7.76 5.64
N LYS A 42 -6.16 -8.27 4.88
CA LYS A 42 -6.74 -7.59 3.72
C LYS A 42 -7.29 -6.18 4.05
N PRO A 43 -8.09 -5.98 5.13
CA PRO A 43 -8.57 -4.64 5.48
C PRO A 43 -7.43 -3.66 5.79
N CYS A 44 -6.41 -4.12 6.52
CA CYS A 44 -5.24 -3.30 6.86
C CYS A 44 -4.46 -2.88 5.60
N PHE A 45 -4.31 -3.78 4.65
CA PHE A 45 -3.66 -3.49 3.36
C PHE A 45 -4.48 -2.53 2.50
N LEU A 46 -5.79 -2.77 2.33
CA LEU A 46 -6.66 -1.90 1.54
C LEU A 46 -6.75 -0.48 2.11
N TYR A 47 -6.64 -0.32 3.43
CA TYR A 47 -6.63 0.99 4.09
C TYR A 47 -5.49 1.90 3.60
N PHE A 48 -4.39 1.35 3.07
CA PHE A 48 -3.34 2.17 2.46
C PHE A 48 -3.81 2.96 1.23
N GLY A 49 -4.87 2.51 0.55
CA GLY A 49 -5.47 3.25 -0.57
C GLY A 49 -6.00 4.64 -0.17
N ALA A 50 -6.34 4.84 1.10
CA ALA A 50 -6.82 6.13 1.62
C ALA A 50 -5.69 7.18 1.78
N PHE A 51 -4.43 6.77 1.78
CA PHE A 51 -3.29 7.70 1.88
C PHE A 51 -2.90 8.22 0.50
N LYS A 52 -2.19 9.35 0.48
CA LYS A 52 -1.63 9.90 -0.76
C LYS A 52 -0.44 9.06 -1.24
N GLU A 53 -0.19 9.16 -2.54
CA GLU A 53 1.01 8.62 -3.18
C GLU A 53 2.28 9.14 -2.49
N ASP A 54 3.28 8.27 -2.34
CA ASP A 54 4.56 8.52 -1.65
C ASP A 54 4.50 9.11 -0.22
N MET A 55 3.32 9.12 0.40
CA MET A 55 3.16 9.64 1.74
C MET A 55 3.86 8.74 2.77
N GLU A 56 4.80 9.32 3.52
CA GLU A 56 5.32 8.66 4.71
C GLU A 56 4.29 8.65 5.83
N ILE A 57 3.92 7.45 6.27
CA ILE A 57 2.92 7.22 7.31
C ILE A 57 3.63 6.86 8.60
N LEU A 58 3.37 7.62 9.66
CA LEU A 58 3.83 7.29 11.01
C LEU A 58 3.17 5.98 11.47
N VAL A 59 3.98 4.96 11.76
CA VAL A 59 3.48 3.63 12.17
C VAL A 59 2.57 3.73 13.38
N ARG A 60 2.92 4.57 14.37
CA ARG A 60 2.08 4.76 15.57
C ARG A 60 0.67 5.24 15.21
N LYS A 61 0.55 6.15 14.24
CA LYS A 61 -0.74 6.67 13.78
C LYS A 61 -1.51 5.58 13.02
N LEU A 62 -0.84 4.86 12.12
CA LEU A 62 -1.45 3.77 11.35
C LEU A 62 -2.03 2.68 12.26
N ILE A 63 -1.28 2.24 13.27
CA ILE A 63 -1.74 1.26 14.24
C ILE A 63 -3.01 1.74 14.96
N SER A 64 -3.03 3.00 15.42
CA SER A 64 -4.20 3.57 16.08
C SER A 64 -5.42 3.59 15.17
N LEU A 65 -5.24 3.89 13.88
CA LEU A 65 -6.33 3.89 12.90
C LEU A 65 -6.87 2.49 12.68
N TRP A 66 -6.02 1.49 12.45
CA TRP A 66 -6.48 0.11 12.27
C TRP A 66 -7.22 -0.46 13.49
N VAL A 67 -6.79 -0.07 14.69
CA VAL A 67 -7.49 -0.44 15.93
C VAL A 67 -8.86 0.25 16.01
N ALA A 68 -8.93 1.54 15.69
CA ALA A 68 -10.19 2.30 15.72
C ALA A 68 -11.22 1.77 14.69
N GLU A 69 -10.75 1.38 13.50
CA GLU A 69 -11.58 0.77 12.45
C GLU A 69 -11.97 -0.70 12.77
N GLY A 70 -11.44 -1.28 13.84
CA GLY A 70 -11.74 -2.66 14.24
C GLY A 70 -11.13 -3.73 13.32
N PHE A 71 -10.11 -3.38 12.53
CA PHE A 71 -9.45 -4.35 11.64
C PHE A 71 -8.63 -5.40 12.39
N ILE A 72 -8.23 -5.08 13.63
CA ILE A 72 -7.35 -5.92 14.43
C ILE A 72 -8.17 -6.85 15.31
N LYS A 73 -7.94 -8.15 15.15
CA LYS A 73 -8.58 -9.17 15.98
C LYS A 73 -7.81 -9.31 17.29
N LYS A 74 -8.48 -9.06 18.43
CA LYS A 74 -7.86 -9.18 19.75
C LYS A 74 -7.53 -10.64 20.06
N GLU A 75 -6.26 -10.92 20.34
CA GLU A 75 -5.81 -12.21 20.86
C GLU A 75 -5.83 -12.19 22.40
N LYS A 76 -6.21 -13.29 23.05
CA LYS A 76 -6.40 -13.34 24.51
C LYS A 76 -5.17 -12.94 25.33
N GLN A 77 -3.97 -13.17 24.79
CA GLN A 77 -2.69 -12.99 25.49
C GLN A 77 -1.85 -11.80 24.99
N LYS A 78 -2.32 -11.03 24.00
CA LYS A 78 -1.56 -9.92 23.42
C LYS A 78 -2.33 -8.61 23.48
N ASN A 79 -1.59 -7.51 23.60
CA ASN A 79 -2.15 -6.19 23.37
C ASN A 79 -2.59 -6.07 21.90
N ILE A 80 -3.72 -5.43 21.66
CA ILE A 80 -4.25 -5.20 20.31
C ILE A 80 -3.26 -4.41 19.45
N GLU A 81 -2.51 -3.47 20.02
CA GLU A 81 -1.48 -2.73 19.28
C GLU A 81 -0.30 -3.62 18.87
N ASP A 82 0.04 -4.64 19.67
CA ASP A 82 1.11 -5.57 19.33
C ASP A 82 0.69 -6.46 18.16
N VAL A 83 -0.56 -6.98 18.19
CA VAL A 83 -1.15 -7.73 17.07
C VAL A 83 -1.16 -6.86 15.79
N ALA A 84 -1.50 -5.57 15.93
CA ALA A 84 -1.50 -4.64 14.80
C ALA A 84 -0.10 -4.42 14.21
N ARG A 85 0.95 -4.35 15.05
CA ARG A 85 2.34 -4.26 14.58
C ARG A 85 2.78 -5.55 13.88
N GLU A 86 2.37 -6.71 14.37
CA GLU A 86 2.62 -7.99 13.70
C GLU A 86 1.95 -8.03 12.33
N TYR A 87 0.73 -7.48 12.19
CA TYR A 87 0.06 -7.36 10.89
C TYR A 87 0.87 -6.49 9.93
N LEU A 88 1.36 -5.33 10.40
CA LEU A 88 2.22 -4.47 9.59
C LEU A 88 3.50 -5.18 9.16
N MET A 89 4.17 -5.91 10.07
CA MET A 89 5.39 -6.66 9.72
C MET A 89 5.09 -7.72 8.65
N LYS A 90 3.98 -8.47 8.77
CA LYS A 90 3.58 -9.45 7.73
C LYS A 90 3.33 -8.81 6.37
N LEU A 91 2.85 -7.57 6.31
CA LEU A 91 2.69 -6.84 5.05
C LEU A 91 4.06 -6.38 4.49
N ILE A 92 4.97 -5.97 5.36
CA ILE A 92 6.35 -5.60 4.99
C ILE A 92 7.13 -6.82 4.48
N ASP A 93 7.04 -7.96 5.17
CA ASP A 93 7.73 -9.20 4.79
C ASP A 93 7.24 -9.74 3.43
N ARG A 94 6.00 -9.40 3.06
CA ARG A 94 5.42 -9.70 1.74
C ARG A 94 5.71 -8.65 0.68
N SER A 95 6.54 -7.64 1.00
CA SER A 95 6.86 -6.50 0.14
C SER A 95 5.62 -5.70 -0.33
N LEU A 96 4.52 -5.76 0.43
CA LEU A 96 3.29 -5.00 0.14
C LEU A 96 3.33 -3.59 0.74
N VAL A 97 4.20 -3.38 1.72
CA VAL A 97 4.42 -2.10 2.39
C VAL A 97 5.92 -1.91 2.57
N LEU A 98 6.41 -0.70 2.32
CA LEU A 98 7.82 -0.37 2.39
C LEU A 98 8.14 0.33 3.72
N VAL A 99 9.30 0.01 4.29
CA VAL A 99 9.86 0.78 5.41
C VAL A 99 10.44 2.08 4.84
N ALA A 100 9.91 3.22 5.31
CA ALA A 100 10.40 4.54 4.92
C ALA A 100 11.43 5.08 5.93
N GLY A 101 11.24 4.77 7.22
CA GLY A 101 12.11 5.26 8.28
C GLY A 101 12.21 4.29 9.44
N ARG A 102 13.38 4.26 10.07
CA ARG A 102 13.66 3.44 11.26
C ARG A 102 13.92 4.33 12.47
N ARG A 103 13.65 3.79 13.65
CA ARG A 103 14.03 4.36 14.95
C ARG A 103 15.49 4.00 15.25
N SER A 104 16.09 4.67 16.23
CA SER A 104 17.44 4.35 16.72
C SER A 104 17.59 2.91 17.21
N ASN A 105 16.51 2.30 17.69
CA ASN A 105 16.47 0.90 18.10
C ASN A 105 16.18 -0.09 16.95
N GLY A 106 16.23 0.34 15.70
CA GLY A 106 16.00 -0.49 14.51
C GLY A 106 14.53 -0.74 14.15
N GLY A 107 13.58 -0.43 15.05
CA GLY A 107 12.15 -0.59 14.81
C GLY A 107 11.60 0.35 13.74
N VAL A 108 10.52 -0.05 13.07
CA VAL A 108 9.89 0.76 12.00
C VAL A 108 9.24 2.01 12.58
N LYS A 109 9.66 3.20 12.08
CA LYS A 109 9.15 4.51 12.48
C LYS A 109 8.07 4.98 11.52
N THR A 110 8.37 4.95 10.22
CA THR A 110 7.48 5.32 9.13
C THR A 110 7.47 4.23 8.07
N CYS A 111 6.33 4.08 7.40
CA CYS A 111 6.15 3.20 6.25
C CYS A 111 5.46 3.94 5.11
N ARG A 112 5.54 3.39 3.90
CA ARG A 112 4.86 3.92 2.71
C ARG A 112 4.39 2.77 1.83
N ILE A 113 3.41 3.02 0.98
CA ILE A 113 2.95 2.09 -0.05
C ILE A 113 3.53 2.51 -1.41
N HIS A 114 3.84 1.53 -2.26
CA HIS A 114 4.26 1.78 -3.64
C HIS A 114 3.05 2.13 -4.51
N ASP A 115 3.22 2.99 -5.51
CA ASP A 115 2.10 3.59 -6.27
C ASP A 115 1.24 2.55 -6.98
N LEU A 116 1.87 1.55 -7.63
CA LEU A 116 1.16 0.40 -8.22
C LEU A 116 0.35 -0.42 -7.21
N LEU A 117 0.86 -0.61 -5.99
CA LEU A 117 0.14 -1.33 -4.93
C LEU A 117 -1.00 -0.48 -4.37
N ARG A 118 -0.82 0.83 -4.29
CA ARG A 118 -1.87 1.78 -3.91
C ARG A 118 -3.00 1.82 -4.94
N GLU A 119 -2.65 1.88 -6.22
CA GLU A 119 -3.60 1.80 -7.33
C GLU A 119 -4.40 0.48 -7.27
N MET A 120 -3.72 -0.63 -7.03
CA MET A 120 -4.37 -1.91 -6.80
C MET A 120 -5.33 -1.87 -5.59
N CYS A 121 -4.94 -1.28 -4.46
CA CYS A 121 -5.83 -1.10 -3.30
C CYS A 121 -7.09 -0.30 -3.67
N LEU A 122 -6.95 0.79 -4.43
CA LEU A 122 -8.07 1.63 -4.84
C LEU A 122 -9.07 0.85 -5.71
N ARG A 123 -8.58 0.12 -6.71
CA ARG A 123 -9.42 -0.72 -7.60
C ARG A 123 -10.18 -1.78 -6.82
N ILE A 124 -9.47 -2.54 -5.98
CA ILE A 124 -10.10 -3.58 -5.16
C ILE A 124 -11.10 -2.96 -4.17
N ALA A 125 -10.77 -1.81 -3.59
CA ALA A 125 -11.66 -1.14 -2.66
C ALA A 125 -12.91 -0.59 -3.33
N GLU A 126 -12.82 -0.13 -4.59
CA GLU A 126 -13.96 0.31 -5.38
C GLU A 126 -14.90 -0.86 -5.71
N GLU A 127 -14.35 -1.98 -6.18
CA GLU A 127 -15.10 -3.22 -6.46
C GLU A 127 -15.86 -3.72 -5.21
N ASN A 128 -15.24 -3.60 -4.03
CA ASN A 128 -15.80 -4.10 -2.78
C ASN A 128 -16.53 -3.02 -1.96
N ASN A 129 -16.66 -1.78 -2.47
CA ASN A 129 -17.14 -0.60 -1.74
C ASN A 129 -16.45 -0.36 -0.38
N PHE A 130 -15.22 -0.83 -0.21
CA PHE A 130 -14.50 -0.86 1.07
C PHE A 130 -14.21 0.54 1.61
N LEU A 131 -13.71 1.46 0.77
CA LEU A 131 -13.36 2.82 1.20
C LEU A 131 -14.58 3.69 1.53
N LYS A 132 -15.77 3.36 1.01
CA LYS A 132 -17.03 4.04 1.38
C LYS A 132 -17.53 3.62 2.77
N LEU A 133 -17.09 2.47 3.27
CA LEU A 133 -17.48 1.95 4.58
C LEU A 133 -16.60 2.46 5.72
N ILE A 134 -15.44 3.03 5.39
CA ILE A 134 -14.52 3.63 6.33
C ILE A 134 -15.00 5.05 6.65
N LYS A 135 -15.10 5.37 7.94
CA LYS A 135 -15.45 6.72 8.40
C LYS A 135 -14.16 7.56 8.48
N LEU A 136 -13.84 8.25 7.39
CA LEU A 136 -12.72 9.21 7.33
C LEU A 136 -13.00 10.47 8.15
#